data_AF-A0A1E1XK32-F1
#
_entry.id   AF-A0A1E1XK32-F1
#
_cell.length_a   1.000
_cell.length_b   1.000
_cell.length_c   1.000
_cell.angle_alpha   90.00
_cell.angle_beta   90.00
_cell.angle_gamma   90.00
#
_symmetry.space_group_name_H-M   'P 1'
#
loop_
_entity.id
_entity.type
_entity.pdbx_description
1 polymer ?
#
loop_
_entity_poly.entity_id
_entity_poly.type
_entity_poly.pdbx_seq_one_letter_code
_entity_poly.pdbx_strand_id
1 'polypeptide(L)'
;PSSDEFLDVLYWSRQILGILLGLAWGLVPLKGFLGIALFFCVNTVLVYGYTSSFQKVDDEEYGGVWELVKEGFVTSFAGFLVTWIMIYSAMQYD
;
A
#
# COMPACT_ATOMS: atom_id res chain seq x y z
N PRO A 1 12.23 -18.46 9.84
CA PRO A 1 12.16 -17.00 9.55
C PRO A 1 12.00 -16.23 10.86
N SER A 2 12.81 -15.20 11.09
CA SER A 2 12.57 -14.27 12.21
C SER A 2 11.41 -13.33 11.88
N SER A 3 10.77 -12.77 12.90
CA SER A 3 9.68 -11.78 12.73
C SER A 3 10.07 -10.64 11.78
N ASP A 4 11.32 -10.20 11.85
CA ASP A 4 11.84 -9.08 11.06
C ASP A 4 11.85 -9.34 9.54
N GLU A 5 12.22 -10.56 9.11
CA GLU A 5 12.24 -10.91 7.67
C GLU A 5 10.84 -10.84 7.06
N PHE A 6 9.83 -11.21 7.84
CA PHE A 6 8.45 -11.12 7.40
C PHE A 6 7.97 -9.67 7.29
N LEU A 7 8.26 -8.86 8.31
CA LEU A 7 7.92 -7.44 8.31
C LEU A 7 8.61 -6.70 7.14
N ASP A 8 9.83 -7.06 6.78
CA ASP A 8 10.52 -6.53 5.60
C ASP A 8 9.80 -6.89 4.29
N VAL A 9 9.40 -8.15 4.12
CA VAL A 9 8.63 -8.57 2.93
C VAL A 9 7.29 -7.83 2.85
N LEU A 10 6.60 -7.69 3.98
CA LEU A 10 5.34 -6.95 4.07
C LEU A 10 5.54 -5.48 3.72
N TYR A 11 6.57 -4.84 4.28
CA TYR A 11 6.96 -3.47 3.96
C TYR A 11 7.17 -3.30 2.45
N TRP A 12 8.07 -4.08 1.85
CA TRP A 12 8.40 -3.94 0.42
C TRP A 12 7.21 -4.24 -0.50
N SER A 13 6.37 -5.20 -0.14
CA SER A 13 5.14 -5.50 -0.90
C SER A 13 4.20 -4.28 -0.96
N ARG A 14 4.04 -3.58 0.17
CA ARG A 14 3.25 -2.35 0.24
C ARG A 14 3.86 -1.22 -0.57
N GLN A 15 5.20 -1.13 -0.62
CA GLN A 15 5.87 -0.05 -1.36
C GLN A 15 5.65 -0.21 -2.86
N ILE A 16 5.78 -1.44 -3.36
CA ILE A 16 5.51 -1.77 -4.75
C ILE A 16 4.03 -1.48 -5.07
N LEU A 17 3.09 -1.92 -4.22
CA LEU A 17 1.67 -1.64 -4.40
C LEU A 17 1.36 -0.13 -4.43
N GLY A 18 1.95 0.65 -3.53
CA GLY A 18 1.74 2.10 -3.48
C GLY A 18 2.20 2.80 -4.76
N ILE A 19 3.36 2.42 -5.29
CA ILE A 19 3.88 2.95 -6.55
C ILE A 19 2.96 2.55 -7.72
N LEU A 20 2.58 1.27 -7.83
CA LEU A 20 1.72 0.78 -8.90
C LEU A 20 0.34 1.47 -8.90
N LEU A 21 -0.27 1.64 -7.72
CA LEU A 21 -1.53 2.37 -7.58
C LEU A 21 -1.36 3.85 -7.94
N GLY A 22 -0.24 4.47 -7.57
CA GLY A 22 0.05 5.86 -7.91
C GLY A 22 0.19 6.06 -9.41
N LEU A 23 0.89 5.14 -10.10
CA LEU A 23 0.96 5.13 -11.56
C LEU A 23 -0.43 4.99 -12.18
N ALA A 24 -1.22 4.01 -11.73
CA ALA A 24 -2.55 3.75 -12.29
C ALA A 24 -3.51 4.95 -12.11
N TRP A 25 -3.50 5.60 -10.94
CA TRP A 25 -4.33 6.79 -10.66
C TRP A 25 -3.82 8.07 -11.30
N GLY A 26 -2.54 8.12 -11.67
CA GLY A 26 -2.02 9.20 -12.51
C GLY A 26 -2.53 9.08 -13.95
N LEU A 27 -2.65 7.85 -14.45
CA LEU A 27 -3.15 7.55 -15.80
C LEU A 27 -4.67 7.70 -15.92
N VAL A 28 -5.41 7.18 -14.94
CA VAL A 28 -6.87 7.34 -14.83
C VAL A 28 -7.07 8.60 -14.01
N PRO A 29 -7.51 9.75 -14.57
CA PRO A 29 -7.48 11.08 -13.94
C PRO A 29 -8.46 11.22 -12.76
N LEU A 30 -8.28 10.38 -11.75
CA LEU A 30 -8.98 10.38 -10.48
C LEU A 30 -8.51 11.60 -9.70
N LYS A 31 -9.44 12.23 -9.00
CA LYS A 31 -9.23 13.52 -8.34
C LYS A 31 -9.79 13.50 -6.93
N GLY A 32 -9.12 14.25 -6.06
CA GLY A 32 -9.60 14.54 -4.71
C GLY A 32 -9.74 13.30 -3.82
N PHE A 33 -10.69 13.39 -2.88
CA PHE A 33 -10.87 12.42 -1.81
C PHE A 33 -11.08 10.98 -2.30
N LEU A 34 -11.74 10.78 -3.43
CA LEU A 34 -12.07 9.45 -3.93
C LEU A 34 -10.81 8.64 -4.28
N GLY A 35 -9.79 9.27 -4.84
CA GLY A 35 -8.54 8.58 -5.14
C GLY A 35 -7.78 8.14 -3.89
N ILE A 36 -7.81 8.99 -2.84
CA ILE A 36 -7.24 8.66 -1.53
C ILE A 36 -8.04 7.52 -0.88
N ALA A 37 -9.37 7.63 -0.80
CA ALA A 37 -10.22 6.62 -0.19
C ALA A 37 -10.04 5.23 -0.85
N LEU A 38 -9.91 5.19 -2.18
CA LEU A 38 -9.64 3.95 -2.90
C LEU A 38 -8.25 3.38 -2.60
N PHE A 39 -7.22 4.23 -2.46
CA PHE A 39 -5.90 3.76 -2.02
C PHE A 39 -5.98 3.05 -0.67
N PHE A 40 -6.63 3.66 0.33
CA PHE A 40 -6.82 3.04 1.64
C PHE A 40 -7.56 1.70 1.53
N CYS A 41 -8.67 1.67 0.78
CA CYS A 41 -9.46 0.46 0.59
C CYS A 41 -8.63 -0.67 -0.05
N VAL A 42 -7.97 -0.40 -1.17
CA VAL A 42 -7.19 -1.40 -1.90
C VAL A 42 -5.96 -1.84 -1.11
N ASN A 43 -5.24 -0.91 -0.49
CA ASN A 43 -4.07 -1.21 0.34
C ASN A 43 -4.45 -2.11 1.52
N THR A 44 -5.52 -1.77 2.25
CA THR A 44 -6.00 -2.59 3.38
C THR A 44 -6.48 -3.96 2.92
N VAL A 45 -7.28 -4.04 1.84
CA VAL A 45 -7.79 -5.33 1.34
C VAL A 45 -6.67 -6.24 0.86
N LEU A 46 -5.69 -5.71 0.12
CA LEU A 46 -4.58 -6.52 -0.40
C LEU A 46 -3.66 -7.00 0.71
N VAL A 47 -3.33 -6.13 1.67
CA VAL A 47 -2.47 -6.53 2.78
C VAL A 47 -3.17 -7.53 3.68
N TYR A 48 -4.41 -7.25 4.08
CA TYR A 48 -5.18 -8.15 4.93
C TYR A 48 -5.47 -9.49 4.22
N GLY A 49 -5.78 -9.45 2.93
CA GLY A 49 -5.96 -10.64 2.12
C GLY A 49 -4.68 -11.46 1.97
N TYR A 50 -3.52 -10.80 1.80
CA TYR A 50 -2.23 -11.48 1.72
C TYR A 50 -1.87 -12.16 3.05
N THR A 51 -1.96 -11.45 4.17
CA THR A 51 -1.66 -12.02 5.50
C THR A 51 -2.63 -13.13 5.88
N SER A 52 -3.93 -12.94 5.65
CA SER A 52 -4.96 -13.93 5.97
C SER A 52 -4.88 -15.18 5.07
N SER A 53 -4.69 -15.01 3.76
CA SER A 53 -4.88 -16.10 2.79
C SER A 53 -3.58 -16.86 2.44
N PHE A 54 -2.44 -16.17 2.34
CA PHE A 54 -1.18 -16.82 1.96
C PHE A 54 -0.41 -17.33 3.16
N GLN A 55 -0.53 -16.65 4.30
CA GLN A 55 0.39 -16.85 5.41
C GLN A 55 -0.22 -17.61 6.58
N LYS A 56 -1.56 -17.64 6.69
CA LYS A 56 -2.29 -18.30 7.80
C LYS A 56 -1.63 -17.99 9.15
N VAL A 57 -1.12 -16.78 9.28
CA VAL A 57 -0.31 -16.36 10.42
C VAL A 57 -1.25 -16.26 11.61
N ASP A 58 -0.84 -16.87 12.71
CA ASP A 58 -1.44 -16.59 14.00
C ASP A 58 -0.94 -15.19 14.38
N ASP A 59 -1.79 -14.18 14.20
CA ASP A 59 -1.40 -12.76 14.30
C ASP A 59 -0.74 -12.44 15.66
N GLU A 60 -0.99 -13.27 16.69
CA GLU A 60 -0.37 -13.17 18.02
C GLU A 60 1.14 -13.44 18.02
N GLU A 61 1.69 -14.20 17.06
CA GLU A 61 3.12 -14.52 16.99
C GLU A 61 3.96 -13.34 16.48
N TYR A 62 3.36 -12.38 15.77
CA TYR A 62 4.03 -11.25 15.10
C TYR A 62 3.59 -9.89 15.67
N GLY A 63 3.33 -9.81 16.97
CA GLY A 63 2.99 -8.55 17.64
C GLY A 63 1.56 -8.06 17.42
N GLY A 64 0.71 -8.89 16.82
CA GLY A 64 -0.70 -8.62 16.56
C GLY A 64 -0.96 -7.98 15.19
N VAL A 65 -2.23 -8.01 14.77
CA VAL A 65 -2.73 -7.38 13.52
C VAL A 65 -2.29 -5.92 13.39
N TRP A 66 -2.10 -5.22 14.50
CA TRP A 66 -1.78 -3.80 14.51
C TRP A 66 -0.37 -3.48 14.01
N GLU A 67 0.64 -4.28 14.35
CA GLU A 67 1.99 -4.11 13.79
C GLU A 67 1.98 -4.37 12.29
N LEU A 68 1.33 -5.46 11.87
CA LEU A 68 1.18 -5.82 10.46
C LEU A 68 0.47 -4.73 9.65
N VAL A 69 -0.58 -4.12 10.21
CA VAL A 69 -1.36 -3.07 9.53
C VAL A 69 -0.57 -1.77 9.41
N LYS A 70 0.28 -1.45 10.39
CA LYS A 70 1.08 -0.21 10.39
C LYS A 70 2.35 -0.30 9.56
N GLU A 71 2.96 -1.48 9.49
CA GLU A 71 4.23 -1.68 8.82
C GLU A 71 4.16 -1.21 7.36
N GLY A 72 5.09 -0.35 6.96
CA GLY A 72 5.12 0.26 5.62
C GLY A 72 3.94 1.15 5.22
N PHE A 73 2.89 1.32 6.04
CA PHE A 73 1.67 2.02 5.63
C PHE A 73 1.93 3.48 5.23
N VAL A 74 2.53 4.27 6.13
CA VAL A 74 2.79 5.70 5.92
C VAL A 74 3.74 5.93 4.75
N THR A 75 4.79 5.11 4.65
CA THR A 75 5.76 5.22 3.57
C THR A 75 5.13 4.83 2.22
N SER A 76 4.29 3.79 2.18
CA SER A 76 3.56 3.40 0.96
C SER A 76 2.60 4.48 0.50
N PHE A 77 1.94 5.15 1.45
CA PHE A 77 1.04 6.27 1.17
C PHE A 77 1.79 7.48 0.61
N ALA A 78 2.95 7.82 1.18
CA ALA A 78 3.81 8.86 0.63
C ALA A 78 4.27 8.52 -0.80
N GLY A 79 4.71 7.27 -1.03
CA GLY A 79 5.09 6.80 -2.37
C GLY A 79 3.94 6.89 -3.36
N PHE A 80 2.74 6.45 -2.98
CA PHE A 80 1.52 6.60 -3.78
C PHE A 80 1.25 8.05 -4.18
N LEU A 81 1.25 8.99 -3.22
CA LEU A 81 0.99 10.41 -3.49
C LEU A 81 2.02 11.01 -4.44
N VAL A 82 3.31 10.75 -4.22
CA VAL A 82 4.39 11.26 -5.07
C VAL A 82 4.22 10.76 -6.50
N THR A 83 4.00 9.45 -6.67
CA THR A 83 3.88 8.86 -8.01
C THR A 83 2.62 9.35 -8.72
N TRP A 84 1.50 9.43 -7.99
CA TRP A 84 0.23 9.93 -8.51
C TRP A 84 0.31 11.39 -8.97
N ILE A 85 0.80 12.29 -8.12
CA ILE A 85 0.92 13.72 -8.45
C ILE A 85 1.87 13.91 -9.63
N MET A 86 2.99 13.19 -9.67
CA MET A 86 3.98 13.28 -10.75
C MET A 86 3.37 12.88 -12.10
N ILE A 87 2.75 11.70 -12.19
CA ILE A 87 2.16 11.21 -13.44
C ILE A 87 0.96 12.06 -13.86
N TYR A 88 0.09 12.41 -12.91
CA TYR A 88 -1.06 13.26 -13.19
C TYR A 88 -0.60 14.62 -13.76
N SER A 89 0.43 15.24 -13.16
CA SER A 89 1.01 16.49 -13.65
C SER A 89 1.66 16.35 -15.03
N ALA A 90 2.33 15.22 -15.29
CA ALA A 90 3.02 15.00 -16.57
C ALA A 90 2.06 14.71 -17.73
N MET A 91 0.90 14.10 -17.48
CA MET A 91 0.03 13.57 -18.53
C MET A 91 -1.30 14.29 -18.68
N GLN A 92 -1.77 14.98 -17.64
CA GLN A 92 -3.10 15.60 -17.62
C GLN A 92 -3.03 17.13 -17.49
N TYR A 93 -1.84 17.68 -17.30
CA TYR A 93 -1.61 19.12 -17.23
C TYR A 93 -1.13 19.58 -18.61
N ASP A 94 -2.03 20.24 -19.36
CA ASP A 94 -1.71 21.06 -20.54
C ASP A 94 -1.37 22.49 -20.08
#